data_AF-A0A9E1RSS2-F1
#
_entry.id   AF-A0A9E1RSS2-F1
#
_cell.length_a   1.000
_cell.length_b   1.000
_cell.length_c   1.000
_cell.angle_alpha   90.00
_cell.angle_beta   90.00
_cell.angle_gamma   90.00
#
_symmetry.space_group_name_H-M   'P 1'
#
loop_
_entity.id
_entity.type
_entity.pdbx_description
1 polymer ?
#
loop_
_entity_poly.entity_id
_entity_poly.type
_entity_poly.pdbx_seq_one_letter_code
_entity_poly.pdbx_strand_id
1 'polypeptide(L)'
;MGQDMSVATRRYGTIVRHLTDDPLVAVELAQRLDDDVLVHLAAALGDETRRRAVEQGDQQAVIDDAFDHGFGRDGMGVLPYIEGPFIVCPGAMVSKRKANHTCRFVSVNDVWIWDSYELVHEEKRSSPGTDDGFRAVALLTPVEGMELDVVSGRLRSGQHQVDLVVSFVVRKGDLIEVSQRNVAAMRSHTN
;
A
#
# COMPACT_ATOMS: atom_id res chain seq x y z
N MET A 1 26.07 20.54 -26.42
CA MET A 1 25.26 19.85 -25.38
C MET A 1 24.63 20.78 -24.34
N GLY A 2 25.23 21.91 -23.95
CA GLY A 2 24.65 22.79 -22.90
C GLY A 2 23.42 23.64 -23.29
N GLN A 3 23.31 24.11 -24.54
CA GLN A 3 22.15 24.91 -24.99
C GLN A 3 20.89 24.06 -25.20
N ASP A 4 21.03 22.82 -25.69
CA ASP A 4 19.93 21.91 -25.99
C ASP A 4 19.20 21.44 -24.72
N MET A 5 19.96 21.14 -23.66
CA MET A 5 19.39 20.85 -22.35
C MET A 5 18.61 22.04 -21.78
N SER A 6 19.13 23.27 -21.89
CA SER A 6 18.45 24.47 -21.35
C SER A 6 17.10 24.78 -22.01
N VAL A 7 16.97 24.48 -23.30
CA VAL A 7 15.71 24.67 -24.05
C VAL A 7 14.71 23.57 -23.71
N ALA A 8 15.18 22.33 -23.56
CA ALA A 8 14.38 21.22 -23.06
C ALA A 8 13.84 21.51 -21.64
N THR A 9 14.69 21.95 -20.72
CA THR A 9 14.30 22.31 -19.34
C THR A 9 13.22 23.40 -19.31
N ARG A 10 13.32 24.43 -20.18
CA ARG A 10 12.28 25.48 -20.28
C ARG A 10 10.96 24.97 -20.86
N ARG A 11 11.01 24.10 -21.89
CA ARG A 11 9.79 23.55 -22.51
C ARG A 11 9.01 22.65 -21.57
N TYR A 12 9.71 21.79 -20.83
CA TYR A 12 9.06 20.90 -19.86
C TYR A 12 8.56 21.65 -18.62
N GLY A 13 9.22 22.74 -18.21
CA GLY A 13 8.77 23.54 -17.06
C GLY A 13 7.35 24.09 -17.21
N THR A 14 6.97 24.54 -18.40
CA THR A 14 5.59 25.01 -18.67
C THR A 14 4.58 23.86 -18.62
N ILE A 15 4.91 22.72 -19.23
CA ILE A 15 4.04 21.52 -19.24
C ILE A 15 3.82 21.01 -17.82
N VAL A 16 4.90 20.87 -17.02
CA VAL A 16 4.83 20.44 -15.62
C VAL A 16 3.96 21.39 -14.81
N ARG A 17 4.13 22.70 -14.94
CA ARG A 17 3.29 23.67 -14.23
C ARG A 17 1.80 23.48 -14.54
N HIS A 18 1.45 23.29 -15.81
CA HIS A 18 0.06 23.05 -16.19
C HIS A 18 -0.50 21.73 -15.62
N LEU A 19 0.31 20.66 -15.61
CA LEU A 19 -0.08 19.38 -15.02
C LEU A 19 -0.25 19.46 -13.50
N THR A 20 0.53 20.33 -12.82
CA THR A 20 0.41 20.55 -11.37
C THR A 20 -0.80 21.41 -11.01
N ASP A 21 -1.02 22.51 -11.74
CA ASP A 21 -2.03 23.51 -11.39
C ASP A 21 -3.46 23.08 -11.82
N ASP A 22 -3.58 22.21 -12.82
CA ASP A 22 -4.86 21.70 -13.32
C ASP A 22 -4.78 20.21 -13.69
N PRO A 23 -5.33 19.31 -12.85
CA PRO A 23 -5.35 17.88 -13.12
C PRO A 23 -6.08 17.48 -14.42
N LEU A 24 -6.98 18.31 -14.95
CA LEU A 24 -7.67 18.05 -16.22
C LEU A 24 -6.72 18.13 -17.42
N VAL A 25 -5.62 18.87 -17.31
CA VAL A 25 -4.59 18.95 -18.37
C VAL A 25 -3.96 17.57 -18.61
N ALA A 26 -3.81 16.75 -17.57
CA ALA A 26 -3.31 15.39 -17.73
C ALA A 26 -4.27 14.53 -18.57
N VAL A 27 -5.58 14.71 -18.38
CA VAL A 27 -6.62 14.03 -19.15
C VAL A 27 -6.59 14.49 -20.61
N GLU A 28 -6.52 15.79 -20.86
CA GLU A 28 -6.43 16.34 -22.22
C GLU A 28 -5.17 15.90 -22.97
N LEU A 29 -4.03 15.83 -22.27
CA LEU A 29 -2.80 15.30 -22.83
C LEU A 29 -2.99 13.83 -23.21
N ALA A 30 -3.47 13.00 -22.28
CA ALA A 30 -3.68 11.58 -22.51
C ALA A 30 -4.60 11.30 -23.71
N GLN A 31 -5.67 12.09 -23.88
CA GLN A 31 -6.60 11.98 -25.02
C GLN A 31 -5.97 12.25 -26.40
N ARG A 32 -4.80 12.90 -26.44
CA ARG A 32 -4.08 13.25 -27.68
C ARG A 32 -2.91 12.31 -27.98
N LEU A 33 -2.59 11.40 -27.08
CA LEU A 33 -1.51 10.44 -27.26
C LEU A 33 -2.06 9.17 -27.91
N ASP A 34 -1.28 8.58 -28.80
CA ASP A 34 -1.58 7.25 -29.36
C ASP A 34 -1.32 6.16 -28.31
N ASP A 35 -1.98 5.00 -28.48
CA ASP A 35 -1.96 3.90 -27.51
C ASP A 35 -0.55 3.44 -27.13
N ASP A 36 0.36 3.29 -28.10
CA ASP A 36 1.76 2.88 -27.84
C ASP A 36 2.48 3.89 -26.93
N VAL A 37 2.20 5.19 -27.11
CA VAL A 37 2.80 6.25 -26.29
C VAL A 37 2.22 6.22 -24.87
N LEU A 38 0.92 5.96 -24.74
CA LEU A 38 0.27 5.80 -23.43
C LEU A 38 0.88 4.64 -22.64
N VAL A 39 1.13 3.49 -23.28
CA VAL A 39 1.76 2.33 -22.64
C VAL A 39 3.18 2.66 -22.16
N HIS A 40 4.01 3.26 -23.01
CA HIS A 40 5.36 3.65 -22.62
C HIS A 40 5.38 4.70 -21.49
N LEU A 41 4.47 5.68 -21.55
CA LEU A 41 4.37 6.73 -20.54
C LEU A 41 3.91 6.15 -19.19
N ALA A 42 2.93 5.25 -19.19
CA ALA A 42 2.46 4.58 -17.98
C ALA A 42 3.59 3.79 -17.30
N ALA A 43 4.38 3.02 -18.07
CA ALA A 43 5.53 2.30 -17.56
C ALA A 43 6.59 3.25 -16.97
N ALA A 44 6.95 4.31 -17.69
CA ALA A 44 7.93 5.28 -17.22
C ALA A 44 7.49 6.02 -15.94
N LEU A 45 6.20 6.33 -15.80
CA LEU A 45 5.64 6.93 -14.59
C LEU A 45 5.66 5.96 -13.40
N GLY A 46 5.36 4.68 -13.64
CA GLY A 46 5.45 3.62 -12.62
C GLY A 46 6.89 3.44 -12.12
N ASP A 47 7.83 3.30 -13.05
CA ASP A 47 9.26 3.14 -12.75
C ASP A 47 9.81 4.34 -11.95
N GLU A 48 9.46 5.56 -12.37
CA GLU A 48 9.92 6.77 -11.68
C GLU A 48 9.28 6.91 -10.28
N THR A 49 7.99 6.57 -10.12
CA THR A 49 7.32 6.55 -8.81
C THR A 49 8.02 5.59 -7.87
N ARG A 50 8.29 4.36 -8.34
CA ARG A 50 9.02 3.35 -7.57
C ARG A 50 10.43 3.81 -7.23
N ARG A 51 11.18 4.33 -8.20
CA ARG A 51 12.55 4.82 -7.99
C ARG A 51 12.58 5.92 -6.94
N ARG A 52 11.64 6.88 -6.96
CA ARG A 52 11.56 7.95 -5.94
C ARG A 52 11.23 7.40 -4.56
N ALA A 53 10.30 6.47 -4.45
CA ALA A 53 9.99 5.82 -3.18
C ALA A 53 11.22 5.10 -2.59
N VAL A 54 12.02 4.45 -3.45
CA VAL A 54 13.26 3.76 -3.04
C VAL A 54 14.39 4.73 -2.70
N GLU A 55 14.69 5.69 -3.56
CA GLU A 55 15.91 6.51 -3.47
C GLU A 55 15.73 7.83 -2.71
N GLN A 56 14.52 8.37 -2.69
CA GLN A 56 14.24 9.72 -2.18
C GLN A 56 13.27 9.72 -0.99
N GLY A 57 12.52 8.63 -0.79
CA GLY A 57 11.68 8.45 0.39
C GLY A 57 12.51 8.10 1.62
N ASP A 58 12.22 8.75 2.76
CA ASP A 58 12.79 8.34 4.05
C ASP A 58 12.03 7.12 4.58
N GLN A 59 12.30 5.96 3.97
CA GLN A 59 11.63 4.70 4.29
C GLN A 59 11.75 4.37 5.77
N GLN A 60 12.93 4.56 6.37
CA GLN A 60 13.16 4.19 7.75
C GLN A 60 12.38 5.10 8.71
N ALA A 61 12.36 6.42 8.48
CA ALA A 61 11.55 7.32 9.30
C ALA A 61 10.06 6.96 9.24
N VAL A 62 9.54 6.61 8.06
CA VAL A 62 8.14 6.18 7.90
C VAL A 62 7.88 4.86 8.60
N ILE A 63 8.80 3.88 8.51
CA ILE A 63 8.70 2.62 9.25
C ILE A 63 8.70 2.87 10.77
N ASP A 64 9.60 3.70 11.26
CA ASP A 64 9.73 3.98 12.69
C ASP A 64 8.48 4.67 13.24
N ASP A 65 7.97 5.70 12.54
CA ASP A 65 6.71 6.35 12.91
C ASP A 65 5.51 5.38 12.86
N ALA A 66 5.46 4.52 11.85
CA ALA A 66 4.42 3.50 11.75
C ALA A 66 4.51 2.44 12.86
N PHE A 67 5.69 2.14 13.41
CA PHE A 67 5.78 1.29 14.60
C PHE A 67 5.24 1.95 15.88
N ASP A 68 5.34 3.28 15.96
CA ASP A 68 4.82 4.07 17.08
C ASP A 68 3.29 4.24 17.01
N HIS A 69 2.73 4.44 15.82
CA HIS A 69 1.33 4.83 15.63
C HIS A 69 0.47 3.83 14.83
N GLY A 70 1.07 2.90 14.11
CA GLY A 70 0.40 1.98 13.20
C GLY A 70 -0.26 0.77 13.85
N PHE A 71 -0.32 0.70 15.19
CA PHE A 71 -0.87 -0.44 15.92
C PHE A 71 -1.91 -0.01 16.96
N GLY A 72 -3.06 -0.67 16.93
CA GLY A 72 -4.14 -0.45 17.88
C GLY A 72 -3.82 -0.96 19.29
N ARG A 73 -4.70 -0.64 20.24
CA ARG A 73 -4.58 -1.12 21.64
C ARG A 73 -4.67 -2.65 21.76
N ASP A 74 -5.27 -3.31 20.78
CA ASP A 74 -5.34 -4.76 20.65
C ASP A 74 -4.03 -5.37 20.09
N GLY A 75 -3.04 -4.53 19.78
CA GLY A 75 -1.77 -4.92 19.18
C GLY A 75 -1.86 -5.25 17.69
N MET A 76 -3.03 -5.08 17.06
CA MET A 76 -3.22 -5.32 15.63
C MET A 76 -2.88 -4.08 14.82
N GLY A 77 -2.39 -4.28 13.60
CA GLY A 77 -2.14 -3.18 12.66
C GLY A 77 -3.41 -2.38 12.38
N VAL A 78 -3.32 -1.06 12.23
CA VAL A 78 -4.43 -0.24 11.73
C VAL A 78 -4.69 -0.50 10.24
N LEU A 79 -5.74 0.09 9.68
CA LEU A 79 -5.98 0.03 8.24
C LEU A 79 -4.85 0.76 7.49
N PRO A 80 -4.47 0.33 6.28
CA PRO A 80 -3.45 0.99 5.49
C PRO A 80 -3.78 2.46 5.22
N TYR A 81 -2.75 3.28 5.07
CA TYR A 81 -2.87 4.71 4.82
C TYR A 81 -1.73 5.22 3.93
N ILE A 82 -1.91 6.39 3.32
CA ILE A 82 -0.89 7.05 2.51
C ILE A 82 -0.02 7.92 3.41
N GLU A 83 1.31 7.76 3.32
CA GLU A 83 2.31 8.61 3.95
C GLU A 83 3.39 8.94 2.90
N GLY A 84 3.43 10.20 2.45
CA GLY A 84 4.33 10.62 1.39
C GLY A 84 4.19 9.76 0.12
N PRO A 85 5.26 9.13 -0.38
CA PRO A 85 5.21 8.29 -1.58
C PRO A 85 4.80 6.83 -1.30
N PHE A 86 4.36 6.50 -0.08
CA PHE A 86 4.10 5.12 0.33
C PHE A 86 2.64 4.89 0.71
N ILE A 87 2.17 3.66 0.48
CA ILE A 87 1.09 3.07 1.27
C ILE A 87 1.74 2.33 2.44
N VAL A 88 1.45 2.79 3.66
CA VAL A 88 1.89 2.14 4.89
C VAL A 88 0.89 1.05 5.23
N CYS A 89 1.38 -0.19 5.38
CA CYS A 89 0.58 -1.38 5.63
C CYS A 89 1.02 -2.07 6.93
N PRO A 90 0.44 -1.71 8.09
CA PRO A 90 0.71 -2.39 9.35
C PRO A 90 0.07 -3.79 9.40
N GLY A 91 0.85 -4.78 9.80
CA GLY A 91 0.43 -6.17 9.99
C GLY A 91 0.88 -6.72 11.34
N ALA A 92 0.13 -7.64 11.92
CA ALA A 92 0.50 -8.21 13.22
C ALA A 92 -0.02 -9.62 13.44
N MET A 93 0.67 -10.32 14.33
CA MET A 93 0.20 -11.53 14.97
C MET A 93 0.37 -11.37 16.49
N VAL A 94 -0.69 -11.63 17.25
CA VAL A 94 -0.67 -11.65 18.72
C VAL A 94 -1.18 -13.00 19.20
N SER A 95 -0.36 -13.67 20.01
CA SER A 95 -0.55 -15.04 20.47
C SER A 95 -0.32 -15.13 21.98
N LYS A 96 -1.30 -15.65 22.71
CA LYS A 96 -1.10 -15.98 24.14
C LYS A 96 -0.53 -17.38 24.34
N ARG A 97 -0.70 -18.25 23.33
CA ARG A 97 -0.25 -19.65 23.30
C ARG A 97 -0.12 -20.09 21.84
N LYS A 98 0.89 -20.91 21.50
CA LYS A 98 1.17 -21.36 20.12
C LYS A 98 -0.04 -21.85 19.30
N ALA A 99 -1.03 -22.48 19.95
CA ALA A 99 -2.21 -23.02 19.28
C ALA A 99 -3.32 -21.99 18.96
N ASN A 100 -3.21 -20.74 19.45
CA ASN A 100 -4.24 -19.71 19.27
C ASN A 100 -3.59 -18.33 19.11
N HIS A 101 -3.85 -17.68 17.98
CA HIS A 101 -3.45 -16.29 17.75
C HIS A 101 -4.53 -15.52 17.00
N THR A 102 -4.46 -14.19 17.11
CA THR A 102 -5.16 -13.26 16.22
C THR A 102 -4.13 -12.66 15.27
N CYS A 103 -4.50 -12.52 14.01
CA CYS A 103 -3.65 -11.92 13.01
C CYS A 103 -4.42 -10.92 12.13
N ARG A 104 -3.69 -9.94 11.62
CA ARG A 104 -4.16 -9.01 10.59
C ARG A 104 -3.02 -8.77 9.61
N PHE A 105 -3.25 -9.06 8.35
CA PHE A 105 -2.27 -8.90 7.27
C PHE A 105 -2.91 -8.32 6.04
N VAL A 106 -2.08 -7.81 5.13
CA VAL A 106 -2.52 -7.21 3.87
C VAL A 106 -2.18 -8.15 2.72
N SER A 107 -3.12 -8.38 1.83
CA SER A 107 -2.85 -8.86 0.48
C SER A 107 -2.96 -7.71 -0.52
N VAL A 108 -2.18 -7.77 -1.59
CA VAL A 108 -2.10 -6.80 -2.68
C VAL A 108 -2.34 -7.57 -3.97
N ASN A 109 -3.32 -7.18 -4.78
CA ASN A 109 -3.63 -7.82 -6.06
C ASN A 109 -3.66 -9.37 -5.98
N ASP A 110 -4.42 -9.90 -5.01
CA ASP A 110 -4.57 -11.35 -4.72
C ASP A 110 -3.31 -12.11 -4.25
N VAL A 111 -2.19 -11.43 -3.97
CA VAL A 111 -1.00 -12.04 -3.34
C VAL A 111 -0.75 -11.45 -1.95
N TRP A 112 -0.06 -12.17 -1.06
CA TRP A 112 0.33 -11.59 0.22
C TRP A 112 1.35 -10.48 0.02
N ILE A 113 1.33 -9.48 0.90
CA ILE A 113 2.17 -8.28 0.75
C ILE A 113 3.68 -8.58 0.65
N TRP A 114 4.18 -9.63 1.32
CA TRP A 114 5.59 -10.04 1.23
C TRP A 114 5.96 -10.70 -0.11
N ASP A 115 4.97 -11.08 -0.92
CA ASP A 115 5.14 -11.63 -2.27
C ASP A 115 4.82 -10.57 -3.36
N SER A 116 4.40 -9.36 -2.98
CA SER A 116 4.01 -8.29 -3.92
C SER A 116 5.23 -7.65 -4.59
N TYR A 117 5.10 -7.38 -5.89
CA TYR A 117 6.11 -6.66 -6.66
C TYR A 117 6.26 -5.21 -6.17
N GLU A 118 5.16 -4.60 -5.74
CA GLU A 118 5.05 -3.22 -5.30
C GLU A 118 5.66 -2.99 -3.90
N LEU A 119 6.06 -4.06 -3.21
CA LEU A 119 6.77 -3.98 -1.94
C LEU A 119 8.12 -3.27 -2.12
N VAL A 120 8.29 -2.20 -1.35
CA VAL A 120 9.53 -1.42 -1.29
C VAL A 120 10.36 -1.83 -0.09
N HIS A 121 9.72 -1.93 1.07
CA HIS A 121 10.38 -2.21 2.33
C HIS A 121 9.42 -2.93 3.28
N GLU A 122 9.94 -3.87 4.06
CA GLU A 122 9.21 -4.44 5.19
C GLU A 122 10.17 -4.57 6.37
N GLU A 123 9.71 -4.15 7.55
CA GLU A 123 10.39 -4.46 8.80
C GLU A 123 9.45 -5.21 9.75
N LYS A 124 10.00 -6.23 10.40
CA LYS A 124 9.29 -7.08 11.37
C LYS A 124 9.98 -7.01 12.72
N ARG A 125 9.22 -6.63 13.75
CA ARG A 125 9.67 -6.54 15.15
C ARG A 125 8.87 -7.52 16.00
N SER A 126 9.53 -8.11 17.00
CA SER A 126 8.81 -8.91 18.00
C SER A 126 7.81 -8.03 18.74
N SER A 127 6.62 -8.56 19.05
CA SER A 127 5.63 -7.80 19.79
C SER A 127 6.15 -7.46 21.19
N PRO A 128 6.00 -6.22 21.67
CA PRO A 128 6.38 -5.87 23.03
C PRO A 128 5.44 -6.52 24.06
N GLY A 129 5.98 -6.92 25.21
CA GLY A 129 5.21 -7.47 26.33
C GLY A 129 5.38 -8.98 26.52
N THR A 130 4.37 -9.63 27.12
CA THR A 130 4.40 -11.06 27.48
C THR A 130 3.73 -11.98 26.46
N ASP A 131 3.04 -11.42 25.47
CA ASP A 131 2.37 -12.18 24.43
C ASP A 131 3.37 -12.51 23.32
N ASP A 132 3.32 -13.74 22.82
CA ASP A 132 4.09 -14.16 21.65
C ASP A 132 3.56 -13.43 20.40
N GLY A 133 4.44 -13.20 19.43
CA GLY A 133 4.04 -12.72 18.11
C GLY A 133 4.94 -11.62 17.58
N PHE A 134 4.42 -10.88 16.61
CA PHE A 134 5.18 -9.83 15.93
C PHE A 134 4.27 -8.74 15.40
N ARG A 135 4.90 -7.59 15.17
CA ARG A 135 4.40 -6.47 14.40
C ARG A 135 5.26 -6.34 13.14
N ALA A 136 4.64 -6.02 12.03
CA ALA A 136 5.31 -5.77 10.77
C ALA A 136 4.75 -4.48 10.17
N VAL A 137 5.61 -3.69 9.54
CA VAL A 137 5.21 -2.56 8.73
C VAL A 137 5.79 -2.78 7.34
N ALA A 138 4.93 -2.78 6.34
CA ALA A 138 5.31 -2.84 4.93
C ALA A 138 4.99 -1.52 4.23
N LEU A 139 5.87 -1.09 3.33
CA LEU A 139 5.71 0.08 2.48
C LEU A 139 5.53 -0.36 1.03
N LEU A 140 4.43 0.06 0.41
CA LEU A 140 4.14 -0.16 -1.01
C LEU A 140 4.23 1.17 -1.77
N THR A 141 4.61 1.11 -3.04
CA THR A 141 4.38 2.24 -3.95
C THR A 141 2.92 2.28 -4.39
N PRO A 142 2.21 3.42 -4.28
CA PRO A 142 0.85 3.55 -4.78
C PRO A 142 0.84 3.46 -6.31
N VAL A 143 0.04 2.55 -6.84
CA VAL A 143 -0.19 2.36 -8.27
C VAL A 143 -1.69 2.45 -8.51
N GLU A 144 -2.11 3.26 -9.49
CA GLU A 144 -3.53 3.42 -9.82
C GLU A 144 -4.19 2.07 -10.08
N GLY A 145 -5.34 1.83 -9.46
CA GLY A 145 -6.08 0.56 -9.58
C GLY A 145 -5.53 -0.58 -8.72
N MET A 146 -4.45 -0.39 -7.97
CA MET A 146 -3.95 -1.41 -7.04
C MET A 146 -5.00 -1.72 -5.97
N GLU A 147 -5.26 -3.01 -5.76
CA GLU A 147 -6.26 -3.51 -4.81
C GLU A 147 -5.57 -4.04 -3.56
N LEU A 148 -6.06 -3.64 -2.38
CA LEU A 148 -5.57 -4.11 -1.09
C LEU A 148 -6.71 -4.77 -0.31
N ASP A 149 -6.41 -5.89 0.32
CA ASP A 149 -7.33 -6.58 1.22
C ASP A 149 -6.68 -6.71 2.60
N VAL A 150 -7.27 -6.04 3.60
CA VAL A 150 -6.86 -6.15 5.00
C VAL A 150 -7.61 -7.34 5.61
N VAL A 151 -6.91 -8.46 5.73
CA VAL A 151 -7.46 -9.72 6.20
C VAL A 151 -7.20 -9.89 7.69
N SER A 152 -8.27 -9.80 8.49
CA SER A 152 -8.23 -10.12 9.92
C SER A 152 -8.72 -11.54 10.15
N GLY A 153 -7.97 -12.32 10.92
CA GLY A 153 -8.29 -13.70 11.21
C GLY A 153 -7.76 -14.19 12.56
N ARG A 154 -8.08 -15.43 12.87
CA ARG A 154 -7.62 -16.11 14.08
C ARG A 154 -7.27 -17.55 13.79
N LEU A 155 -6.21 -18.04 14.43
CA LEU A 155 -5.95 -19.47 14.54
C LEU A 155 -6.73 -20.01 15.74
N ARG A 156 -7.55 -21.04 15.53
CA ARG A 156 -8.22 -21.79 16.59
C ARG A 156 -8.08 -23.28 16.33
N SER A 157 -7.59 -24.02 17.31
CA SER A 157 -7.46 -25.50 17.24
C SER A 157 -6.73 -25.99 15.97
N GLY A 158 -5.70 -25.26 15.52
CA GLY A 158 -4.92 -25.62 14.33
C GLY A 158 -5.53 -25.20 12.99
N GLN A 159 -6.68 -24.53 12.97
CA GLN A 159 -7.28 -23.97 11.75
C GLN A 159 -7.30 -22.45 11.75
N HIS A 160 -6.82 -21.84 10.66
CA HIS A 160 -6.94 -20.41 10.41
C HIS A 160 -8.32 -20.07 9.88
N GLN A 161 -9.01 -19.17 10.56
CA GLN A 161 -10.29 -18.64 10.16
C GLN A 161 -10.15 -17.15 9.85
N VAL A 162 -10.64 -16.74 8.68
CA VAL A 162 -10.82 -15.33 8.34
C VAL A 162 -12.11 -14.84 8.98
N ASP A 163 -12.02 -13.72 9.71
CA ASP A 163 -13.13 -13.10 10.40
C ASP A 163 -13.66 -11.89 9.62
N LEU A 164 -12.77 -11.02 9.15
CA LEU A 164 -13.10 -9.76 8.51
C LEU A 164 -12.12 -9.47 7.37
N VAL A 165 -12.65 -8.98 6.25
CA VAL A 165 -11.84 -8.39 5.16
C VAL A 165 -12.33 -6.97 4.90
N VAL A 166 -11.40 -6.01 4.86
CA VAL A 166 -11.66 -4.63 4.42
C VAL A 166 -10.85 -4.39 3.15
N SER A 167 -11.53 -4.05 2.07
CA SER A 167 -10.94 -3.90 0.74
C SER A 167 -10.76 -2.43 0.38
N PHE A 168 -9.62 -2.11 -0.22
CA PHE A 168 -9.29 -0.79 -0.72
C PHE A 168 -8.85 -0.85 -2.18
N VAL A 169 -8.97 0.28 -2.87
CA VAL A 169 -8.37 0.49 -4.19
C VAL A 169 -7.71 1.86 -4.25
N VAL A 170 -6.55 1.92 -4.91
CA VAL A 170 -5.89 3.20 -5.20
C VAL A 170 -6.63 3.89 -6.35
N ARG A 171 -7.12 5.11 -6.11
CA ARG A 171 -7.77 5.95 -7.12
C ARG A 171 -7.27 7.38 -7.04
N LYS A 172 -6.70 7.87 -8.14
CA LYS A 172 -6.11 9.21 -8.26
C LYS A 172 -5.09 9.49 -7.14
N GLY A 173 -4.35 8.48 -6.74
CA GLY A 173 -3.37 8.55 -5.64
C GLY A 173 -3.94 8.41 -4.23
N ASP A 174 -5.27 8.39 -4.07
CA ASP A 174 -5.91 8.15 -2.78
C ASP A 174 -6.19 6.66 -2.56
N LEU A 175 -6.12 6.22 -1.30
CA LEU A 175 -6.55 4.88 -0.90
C LEU A 175 -8.03 4.91 -0.49
N ILE A 176 -8.90 4.30 -1.29
CA ILE A 176 -10.35 4.36 -1.09
C ILE A 176 -10.87 3.00 -0.61
N GLU A 177 -11.53 2.96 0.56
CA GLU A 177 -12.26 1.77 1.01
C GLU A 177 -13.44 1.50 0.07
N VAL A 178 -13.51 0.27 -0.47
CA VAL A 178 -14.54 -0.12 -1.44
C VAL A 178 -15.45 -1.23 -0.93
N SER A 179 -15.03 -2.00 0.07
CA SER A 179 -15.89 -3.04 0.65
C SER A 179 -15.45 -3.48 2.04
N GLN A 180 -16.41 -4.00 2.82
CA GLN A 180 -16.16 -4.64 4.10
C GLN A 180 -16.99 -5.92 4.21
N ARG A 181 -16.34 -7.05 4.54
CA ARG A 181 -16.97 -8.38 4.57
C ARG A 181 -16.71 -9.09 5.90
N ASN A 182 -17.76 -9.34 6.68
CA ASN A 182 -17.69 -10.18 7.89
C ASN A 182 -17.87 -11.66 7.51
N VAL A 183 -16.75 -12.34 7.27
CA VAL A 183 -16.71 -13.73 6.79
C VAL A 183 -17.20 -14.72 7.86
N ALA A 184 -16.96 -14.42 9.14
CA ALA A 184 -17.45 -15.24 10.24
C ALA A 184 -18.98 -15.26 10.32
N ALA A 185 -19.63 -14.11 10.15
CA ALA A 185 -21.10 -13.99 10.16
C ALA A 185 -21.76 -14.64 8.94
N MET A 186 -21.11 -14.59 7.77
CA MET A 186 -21.63 -15.24 6.56
C MET A 186 -21.70 -16.77 6.72
N ARG A 187 -20.75 -17.38 7.44
CA ARG A 187 -20.75 -18.84 7.70
C ARG A 187 -21.86 -19.29 8.65
N SER A 188 -22.31 -18.43 9.57
CA SER A 188 -23.39 -18.78 10.50
C SER A 188 -24.79 -18.80 9.88
N HIS A 189 -24.98 -18.14 8.73
CA HIS A 189 -26.28 -18.12 8.03
C HIS A 189 -26.46 -19.23 7.00
N THR A 190 -25.44 -20.04 6.76
CA THR A 190 -25.46 -21.16 5.81
C THR A 190 -25.60 -22.53 6.50
N ASN A 191 -25.84 -22.55 7.81
CA ASN A 191 -26.11 -23.75 8.60
C ASN A 191 -27.58 -23.84 9.01
#